data_AF-R9KS70-F1
#
_entry.id   AF-R9KS70-F1
#
_cell.length_a   1.000
_cell.length_b   1.000
_cell.length_c   1.000
_cell.angle_alpha   90.00
_cell.angle_beta   90.00
_cell.angle_gamma   90.00
#
_symmetry.space_group_name_H-M   'P 1'
#
loop_
_entity.id
_entity.type
_entity.pdbx_description
1 polymer ?
#
loop_
_entity_poly.entity_id
_entity_poly.type
_entity_poly.pdbx_seq_one_letter_code
_entity_poly.pdbx_strand_id
1 'polypeptide(L)'
;MYLLSILVFLVLCIVFMINVTGIGSTGIIYFIDMPTIIMLIMLVIPMIVIAGLLKDFNNAFRFGTKMKKPVKKAELSRALEAVSFAIKAFWTAGIFTFLVPTGSVLIKNSGNLNLSLTISYIAVGLLPLCYASAFAIVLLPLKSRLKVRLDAFCEENIIVEDGAVQDTNQKREDCGPEKTE
;
A
#
# COMPACT_ATOMS: atom_id res chain seq x y z
N MET A 1 14.35 2.75 8.42
CA MET A 1 15.16 1.52 8.44
C MET A 1 14.36 0.29 8.04
N TYR A 2 13.19 0.00 8.62
CA TYR A 2 12.41 -1.20 8.24
C TYR A 2 11.81 -1.20 6.83
N LEU A 3 11.26 -0.08 6.33
CA LEU A 3 10.77 -0.02 4.93
C LEU A 3 11.90 -0.23 3.91
N LEU A 4 13.08 0.31 4.20
CA LEU A 4 14.29 0.08 3.40
C LEU A 4 14.72 -1.38 3.49
N SER A 5 14.66 -2.00 4.67
CA SER A 5 14.95 -3.43 4.86
C SER A 5 13.99 -4.32 4.08
N ILE A 6 12.69 -4.01 4.05
CA ILE A 6 11.69 -4.74 3.27
C ILE A 6 11.95 -4.58 1.77
N LEU A 7 12.30 -3.37 1.31
CA LEU A 7 12.68 -3.12 -0.08
C LEU A 7 13.91 -3.95 -0.47
N VAL A 8 14.96 -3.94 0.36
CA VAL A 8 16.20 -4.71 0.14
C VAL A 8 15.91 -6.21 0.13
N PHE A 9 15.08 -6.71 1.06
CA PHE A 9 14.68 -8.11 1.12
C PHE A 9 13.87 -8.51 -0.13
N LEU A 10 12.97 -7.66 -0.61
CA LEU A 10 12.20 -7.90 -1.82
C LEU A 10 13.11 -7.99 -3.06
N VAL A 11 14.09 -7.09 -3.19
CA VAL A 11 15.11 -7.16 -4.24
C VAL A 11 15.93 -8.45 -4.14
N LEU A 12 16.33 -8.84 -2.93
CA LEU A 12 17.06 -10.08 -2.69
C LEU A 12 16.23 -11.31 -3.09
N CYS A 13 14.94 -11.36 -2.76
CA CYS A 13 14.03 -12.44 -3.18
C CYS A 13 13.93 -12.51 -4.71
N ILE A 14 13.80 -11.38 -5.39
CA ILE A 14 13.74 -11.35 -6.86
C ILE A 14 15.04 -11.88 -7.46
N VAL A 15 16.20 -11.40 -6.98
CA VAL A 15 17.51 -11.88 -7.44
C VAL A 15 17.66 -13.38 -7.17
N PHE A 16 17.28 -13.86 -5.99
CA PHE A 16 17.33 -15.27 -5.66
C PHE A 16 16.46 -16.12 -6.60
N MET A 17 15.22 -15.72 -6.85
CA MET A 17 14.30 -16.44 -7.74
C MET A 17 14.80 -16.51 -9.20
N ILE A 18 15.50 -15.47 -9.67
CA ILE A 18 16.13 -15.45 -11.01
C ILE A 18 17.34 -16.40 -11.07
N ASN A 19 18.12 -16.48 -10.00
CA ASN A 19 19.26 -17.40 -9.94
C ASN A 19 18.83 -18.87 -9.83
N VAL A 20 17.72 -19.16 -9.13
CA VAL A 20 17.16 -20.52 -9.02
C VAL A 20 16.60 -21.04 -10.35
N THR A 21 16.12 -20.15 -11.22
CA THR A 21 15.56 -20.52 -12.53
C THR A 21 16.61 -20.84 -13.60
N GLY A 22 17.90 -20.75 -13.28
CA GLY A 22 19.00 -21.18 -14.16
C GLY A 22 19.30 -20.21 -15.32
N ILE A 23 18.69 -19.03 -15.35
CA ILE A 23 18.86 -18.00 -16.39
C ILE A 23 20.18 -17.22 -16.20
N GLY A 24 20.82 -17.35 -15.03
CA GLY A 24 22.06 -16.65 -14.67
C GLY A 24 21.85 -15.16 -14.37
N SER A 25 22.93 -14.46 -14.01
CA SER A 25 22.89 -13.03 -13.61
C SER A 25 22.46 -12.09 -14.73
N THR A 26 22.59 -12.49 -16.00
CA THR A 26 22.08 -11.77 -17.18
C THR A 26 20.55 -11.74 -17.24
N GLY A 27 19.87 -12.65 -16.54
CA GLY A 27 18.41 -12.71 -16.47
C GLY A 27 17.76 -11.46 -15.88
N ILE A 28 18.46 -10.75 -15.00
CA ILE A 28 17.96 -9.59 -14.28
C ILE A 28 17.58 -8.45 -15.23
N ILE A 29 18.31 -8.29 -16.34
CA ILE A 29 18.07 -7.22 -17.33
C ILE A 29 16.69 -7.36 -17.98
N TYR A 30 16.20 -8.59 -18.19
CA TYR A 30 14.87 -8.84 -18.77
C TYR A 30 13.72 -8.44 -17.84
N PHE A 31 13.98 -8.34 -16.54
CA PHE A 31 13.00 -7.90 -15.55
C PHE A 31 13.04 -6.39 -15.31
N ILE A 32 13.87 -5.63 -16.03
CA ILE A 32 13.92 -4.16 -15.93
C ILE A 32 13.26 -3.56 -17.17
N ASP A 33 11.95 -3.37 -17.10
CA ASP A 33 11.14 -2.71 -18.11
C ASP A 33 10.66 -1.34 -17.59
N MET A 34 11.50 -0.33 -17.80
CA MET A 34 11.22 1.05 -17.40
C MET A 34 9.92 1.60 -18.01
N PRO A 35 9.63 1.42 -19.31
CA PRO A 35 8.35 1.80 -19.89
C PRO A 35 7.13 1.29 -19.11
N THR A 36 7.13 0.02 -18.72
CA THR A 36 6.01 -0.57 -17.97
C THR A 36 5.88 0.06 -16.58
N ILE A 37 6.99 0.27 -15.87
CA ILE A 37 6.99 0.92 -14.55
C ILE A 37 6.43 2.35 -14.66
N ILE A 38 6.86 3.10 -15.67
CA ILE A 38 6.40 4.47 -15.93
C ILE A 38 4.90 4.48 -16.21
N MET A 39 4.40 3.58 -17.07
CA MET A 39 2.97 3.47 -17.38
C MET A 39 2.14 3.16 -16.13
N LEU A 40 2.62 2.27 -15.26
CA LEU A 40 1.94 1.89 -14.03
C LEU A 40 1.81 3.10 -13.08
N ILE A 41 2.89 3.86 -12.91
CA ILE A 41 2.90 5.09 -12.11
C ILE A 41 2.00 6.16 -12.73
N MET A 42 2.06 6.33 -14.05
CA MET A 42 1.24 7.29 -14.81
C MET A 42 -0.25 6.99 -14.69
N LEU A 43 -0.64 5.72 -14.53
CA LEU A 43 -2.03 5.32 -14.34
C LEU A 43 -2.50 5.48 -12.88
N VAL A 44 -1.62 5.19 -11.92
CA VAL A 44 -1.95 5.25 -10.48
C VAL A 44 -2.00 6.68 -9.96
N ILE A 45 -1.10 7.58 -10.42
CA ILE A 45 -1.07 8.98 -9.93
C ILE A 45 -2.42 9.69 -10.16
N PRO A 46 -3.02 9.71 -11.36
CA PRO A 46 -4.32 10.33 -11.59
C PRO A 46 -5.43 9.75 -10.71
N MET A 47 -5.44 8.42 -10.48
CA MET A 47 -6.42 7.80 -9.59
C MET A 47 -6.32 8.36 -8.17
N ILE A 48 -5.10 8.51 -7.65
CA ILE A 48 -4.87 9.08 -6.31
C ILE A 48 -5.20 10.57 -6.26
N VAL A 49 -4.93 11.31 -7.34
CA VAL A 49 -5.24 12.75 -7.46
C VAL A 49 -6.75 12.98 -7.48
N ILE A 50 -7.50 12.23 -8.30
CA ILE A 50 -8.96 12.32 -8.40
C ILE A 50 -9.62 11.98 -7.07
N ALA A 51 -9.08 10.99 -6.34
CA ALA A 51 -9.57 10.65 -5.00
C ALA A 51 -9.24 11.71 -3.93
N GLY A 52 -8.44 12.74 -4.25
CA GLY A 52 -8.03 13.79 -3.31
C GLY A 52 -7.09 13.30 -2.20
N LEU A 53 -6.54 12.10 -2.34
CA LEU A 53 -5.78 11.37 -1.30
C LEU A 53 -4.27 11.54 -1.45
N LEU A 54 -3.77 12.29 -2.45
CA LEU A 54 -2.33 12.42 -2.73
C LEU A 54 -1.53 12.94 -1.52
N LYS A 55 -2.06 13.96 -0.84
CA LYS A 55 -1.44 14.53 0.37
C LYS A 55 -1.49 13.56 1.55
N ASP A 56 -2.59 12.83 1.67
CA ASP A 56 -2.79 11.84 2.74
C ASP A 56 -1.90 10.61 2.53
N PHE A 57 -1.69 10.20 1.29
CA PHE A 57 -0.76 9.14 0.90
C PHE A 57 0.68 9.52 1.26
N ASN A 58 1.12 10.73 0.94
CA ASN A 58 2.45 11.21 1.36
C ASN A 58 2.58 11.31 2.89
N ASN A 59 1.52 11.79 3.55
CA ASN A 59 1.45 11.81 5.01
C ASN A 59 1.53 10.40 5.62
N ALA A 60 0.99 9.37 4.97
CA ALA A 60 1.07 7.99 5.42
C ALA A 60 2.53 7.54 5.58
N PHE A 61 3.40 7.83 4.60
CA PHE A 61 4.85 7.52 4.71
C PHE A 61 5.52 8.29 5.85
N ARG A 62 5.15 9.55 6.05
CA ARG A 62 5.66 10.37 7.16
C ARG A 62 5.25 9.79 8.51
N PHE A 63 4.00 9.38 8.67
CA PHE A 63 3.51 8.76 9.90
C PHE A 63 4.13 7.38 10.13
N GLY A 64 4.27 6.56 9.09
CA GLY A 64 4.90 5.24 9.19
C GLY A 64 6.39 5.28 9.61
N THR A 65 7.09 6.39 9.36
CA THR A 65 8.53 6.56 9.63
C THR A 65 8.87 7.39 10.87
N LYS A 66 8.09 8.41 11.24
CA LYS A 66 8.36 9.26 12.42
C LYS A 66 7.30 9.05 13.51
N MET A 67 7.74 8.71 14.73
CA MET A 67 6.87 8.33 15.86
C MET A 67 6.48 9.48 16.81
N LYS A 68 6.84 10.73 16.52
CA LYS A 68 6.89 11.78 17.58
C LYS A 68 5.96 13.00 17.41
N LYS A 69 5.02 13.02 16.46
CA LYS A 69 4.08 14.15 16.35
C LYS A 69 2.70 13.78 16.86
N PRO A 70 1.99 14.67 17.58
CA PRO A 70 0.57 14.48 17.86
C PRO A 70 -0.18 14.52 16.53
N VAL A 71 -0.80 13.40 16.16
CA VAL A 71 -1.55 13.25 14.91
C VAL A 71 -3.02 13.09 15.26
N LYS A 72 -3.90 13.84 14.58
CA LYS A 72 -5.35 13.72 14.76
C LYS A 72 -5.83 12.37 14.20
N LYS A 73 -6.75 11.70 14.91
CA LYS A 73 -7.38 10.43 14.47
C LYS A 73 -7.88 10.48 13.01
N ALA A 74 -8.48 11.60 12.62
CA ALA A 74 -8.96 11.82 11.26
C ALA A 74 -7.86 11.80 10.18
N GLU A 75 -6.67 12.35 10.47
CA GLU A 75 -5.54 12.33 9.52
C GLU A 75 -4.97 10.92 9.36
N LEU A 76 -4.96 10.14 10.44
CA LEU A 76 -4.47 8.77 10.42
C LEU A 76 -5.42 7.82 9.69
N SER A 77 -6.73 7.96 9.91
CA SER A 77 -7.76 7.21 9.18
C SER A 77 -7.74 7.53 7.68
N ARG A 78 -7.64 8.82 7.31
CA ARG A 78 -7.50 9.22 5.90
C ARG A 78 -6.23 8.69 5.25
N ALA A 79 -5.10 8.71 5.97
CA ALA A 79 -3.85 8.14 5.48
C ALA A 79 -3.93 6.62 5.29
N LEU A 80 -4.64 5.91 6.18
CA LEU A 80 -4.88 4.47 6.04
C LEU A 80 -5.71 4.16 4.79
N GLU A 81 -6.78 4.94 4.57
CA GLU A 81 -7.64 4.79 3.39
C GLU A 81 -6.86 5.10 2.11
N ALA A 82 -6.02 6.14 2.10
CA ALA A 82 -5.15 6.49 0.98
C ALA A 82 -4.21 5.33 0.58
N VAL A 83 -3.58 4.68 1.56
CA VAL A 83 -2.69 3.53 1.30
C VAL A 83 -3.48 2.31 0.81
N SER A 84 -4.65 2.05 1.40
CA SER A 84 -5.53 0.95 0.98
C SER A 84 -6.02 1.15 -0.46
N PHE A 85 -6.40 2.39 -0.80
CA PHE A 85 -6.79 2.78 -2.15
C PHE A 85 -5.62 2.65 -3.14
N ALA A 86 -4.42 3.12 -2.77
CA ALA A 86 -3.23 2.99 -3.61
C ALA A 86 -2.91 1.52 -3.92
N ILE A 87 -2.98 0.61 -2.94
CA ILE A 87 -2.77 -0.82 -3.17
C ILE A 87 -3.77 -1.37 -4.21
N LYS A 88 -5.05 -1.02 -4.07
CA LYS A 88 -6.08 -1.44 -5.04
C LYS A 88 -5.82 -0.83 -6.42
N ALA A 89 -5.43 0.44 -6.48
CA ALA A 89 -5.09 1.14 -7.72
C ALA A 89 -3.90 0.50 -8.44
N PHE A 90 -2.86 0.07 -7.71
CA PHE A 90 -1.73 -0.66 -8.28
C PHE A 90 -2.17 -1.99 -8.91
N TRP A 91 -3.04 -2.76 -8.24
CA TRP A 91 -3.57 -4.00 -8.79
C TRP A 91 -4.46 -3.79 -10.01
N THR A 92 -5.39 -2.82 -9.96
CA THR A 92 -6.25 -2.52 -11.11
C THR A 92 -5.45 -1.99 -12.29
N ALA A 93 -4.44 -1.15 -12.04
CA ALA A 93 -3.52 -0.67 -13.06
C ALA A 93 -2.69 -1.81 -13.68
N GLY A 94 -2.15 -2.71 -12.86
CA GLY A 94 -1.40 -3.88 -13.34
C GLY A 94 -2.24 -4.80 -14.21
N ILE A 95 -3.47 -5.12 -13.78
CA ILE A 95 -4.39 -5.96 -14.56
C ILE A 95 -4.75 -5.29 -15.89
N PHE A 96 -5.07 -3.99 -15.87
CA PHE A 96 -5.38 -3.25 -17.08
C PHE A 96 -4.20 -3.22 -18.07
N THR A 97 -2.99 -2.96 -17.55
CA THR A 97 -1.76 -2.91 -18.33
C THR A 97 -1.36 -4.29 -18.87
N PHE A 98 -1.78 -5.39 -18.24
CA PHE A 98 -1.64 -6.73 -18.80
C PHE A 98 -2.68 -7.02 -19.89
N LEU A 99 -3.96 -6.74 -19.61
CA LEU A 99 -5.06 -7.14 -20.49
C LEU A 99 -5.05 -6.42 -21.83
N VAL A 100 -4.80 -5.11 -21.86
CA VAL A 100 -4.90 -4.33 -23.10
C VAL A 100 -3.84 -4.74 -24.14
N PRO A 101 -2.53 -4.77 -23.83
CA PRO A 101 -1.50 -5.19 -24.77
C PRO A 101 -1.63 -6.67 -25.13
N THR A 102 -1.83 -7.55 -24.14
CA THR A 102 -1.96 -9.01 -24.38
C THR A 102 -3.17 -9.32 -25.27
N GLY A 103 -4.31 -8.70 -24.98
CA GLY A 103 -5.52 -8.84 -25.80
C GLY A 103 -5.31 -8.34 -27.23
N SER A 104 -4.66 -7.19 -27.41
CA SER A 104 -4.37 -6.65 -28.74
C SER A 104 -3.50 -7.58 -29.59
N VAL A 105 -2.49 -8.21 -28.98
CA VAL A 105 -1.61 -9.18 -29.65
C VAL A 105 -2.39 -10.43 -30.02
N LEU A 106 -3.25 -10.91 -29.13
CA LEU A 106 -4.03 -12.13 -29.36
C LEU A 106 -5.06 -11.96 -30.50
N ILE A 107 -5.74 -10.81 -30.54
CA ILE A 107 -6.67 -10.46 -31.62
C ILE A 107 -5.92 -10.38 -32.96
N LYS A 108 -4.77 -9.70 -32.99
CA LYS A 108 -3.96 -9.50 -34.20
C LYS A 108 -3.42 -10.82 -34.78
N ASN A 109 -3.03 -11.76 -33.93
CA ASN A 109 -2.42 -13.02 -34.35
C ASN A 109 -3.41 -14.21 -34.43
N SER A 110 -4.71 -13.95 -34.29
CA SER A 110 -5.76 -14.97 -34.27
C SER A 110 -5.82 -15.85 -35.53
N GLY A 111 -5.39 -15.34 -36.69
CA GLY A 111 -5.37 -16.09 -37.96
C GLY A 111 -4.12 -16.92 -38.25
N ASN A 112 -3.00 -16.68 -37.55
CA ASN A 112 -1.74 -17.42 -37.71
C ASN A 112 -0.95 -17.35 -36.41
N LEU A 113 -1.24 -18.29 -35.51
CA LEU A 113 -0.64 -18.34 -34.17
C LEU A 113 0.81 -18.83 -34.24
N ASN A 114 1.74 -17.90 -34.41
CA ASN A 114 3.15 -18.15 -34.12
C ASN A 114 3.32 -18.32 -32.60
N LEU A 115 3.24 -19.58 -32.14
CA LEU A 115 3.23 -19.92 -30.72
C LEU A 115 4.40 -19.30 -29.94
N SER A 116 5.60 -19.33 -30.52
CA SER A 116 6.81 -18.76 -29.90
C SER A 116 6.71 -17.24 -29.67
N LEU A 117 6.12 -16.53 -30.63
CA LEU A 117 5.95 -15.07 -30.56
C LEU A 117 4.89 -14.71 -29.53
N THR A 118 3.76 -15.42 -29.53
CA THR A 118 2.68 -15.23 -28.54
C THR A 118 3.15 -15.47 -27.11
N ILE A 119 3.93 -16.53 -26.86
CA ILE A 119 4.49 -16.82 -25.53
C ILE A 119 5.41 -15.68 -25.07
N SER A 120 6.23 -15.13 -25.97
CA SER A 120 7.12 -14.01 -25.65
C SER A 120 6.35 -12.75 -25.24
N TYR A 121 5.24 -12.43 -25.94
CA TYR A 121 4.38 -11.31 -25.56
C TYR A 121 3.67 -11.51 -24.23
N ILE A 122 3.18 -12.73 -23.96
CA ILE A 122 2.55 -13.06 -22.67
C ILE A 122 3.58 -12.94 -21.53
N ALA A 123 4.81 -13.41 -21.76
CA ALA A 123 5.89 -13.31 -20.78
C ALA A 123 6.20 -11.85 -20.41
N VAL A 124 6.29 -10.96 -21.41
CA VAL A 124 6.46 -9.51 -21.17
C VAL A 124 5.21 -8.89 -20.52
N GLY A 125 4.01 -9.32 -20.93
CA GLY A 125 2.75 -8.87 -20.36
C GLY A 125 2.56 -9.22 -18.88
N LEU A 126 3.28 -10.22 -18.35
CA LEU A 126 3.28 -10.57 -16.94
C LEU A 126 4.09 -9.59 -16.07
N LEU A 127 5.05 -8.84 -16.65
CA LEU A 127 5.88 -7.88 -15.91
C LEU A 127 5.05 -6.79 -15.18
N PRO A 128 4.02 -6.15 -15.78
CA PRO A 128 3.15 -5.22 -15.07
C PRO A 128 2.53 -5.80 -13.79
N LEU A 129 2.14 -7.08 -13.79
CA LEU A 129 1.57 -7.74 -12.60
C LEU A 129 2.63 -7.97 -11.53
N CYS A 130 3.85 -8.35 -11.93
CA CYS A 130 4.99 -8.45 -11.03
C CYS A 130 5.29 -7.10 -10.38
N TYR A 131 5.32 -6.00 -11.13
CA TYR A 131 5.57 -4.67 -10.57
C TYR A 131 4.43 -4.18 -9.68
N ALA A 132 3.17 -4.37 -10.09
CA ALA A 132 2.01 -4.03 -9.27
C ALA A 132 2.04 -4.75 -7.91
N SER A 133 2.37 -6.05 -7.92
CA SER A 133 2.51 -6.83 -6.68
C SER A 133 3.70 -6.36 -5.83
N ALA A 134 4.84 -6.02 -6.44
CA ALA A 134 5.99 -5.48 -5.73
C ALA A 134 5.65 -4.15 -5.01
N PHE A 135 4.98 -3.22 -5.70
CA PHE A 135 4.50 -1.98 -5.08
C PHE A 135 3.48 -2.25 -3.96
N ALA A 136 2.54 -3.17 -4.18
CA ALA A 136 1.57 -3.57 -3.16
C ALA A 136 2.25 -4.15 -1.91
N ILE A 137 3.26 -5.03 -2.07
CA ILE A 137 4.01 -5.62 -0.96
C ILE A 137 4.72 -4.55 -0.14
N VAL A 138 5.30 -3.53 -0.77
CA VAL A 138 5.94 -2.41 -0.07
C VAL A 138 4.92 -1.55 0.71
N LEU A 139 3.69 -1.44 0.21
CA LEU A 139 2.60 -0.66 0.83
C LEU A 139 1.88 -1.40 1.96
N LEU A 140 1.84 -2.74 1.95
CA LEU A 140 1.24 -3.56 3.00
C LEU A 140 1.77 -3.28 4.44
N PRO A 141 3.09 -3.25 4.70
CA PRO A 141 3.61 -2.96 6.04
C PRO A 141 3.27 -1.54 6.48
N LEU A 142 3.17 -0.60 5.53
CA LEU A 142 2.73 0.75 5.81
C LEU A 142 1.28 0.76 6.28
N LYS A 143 0.39 0.06 5.55
CA LYS A 143 -1.02 -0.10 5.93
C LYS A 143 -1.17 -0.72 7.33
N SER A 144 -0.44 -1.79 7.62
CA SER A 144 -0.49 -2.47 8.93
C SER A 144 -0.11 -1.52 10.08
N ARG A 145 0.97 -0.76 9.92
CA ARG A 145 1.42 0.19 10.96
C ARG A 145 0.44 1.32 11.21
N LEU A 146 -0.18 1.84 10.15
CA LEU A 146 -1.19 2.89 10.30
C LEU A 146 -2.42 2.37 11.04
N LYS A 147 -2.84 1.12 10.76
CA LYS A 147 -3.95 0.47 11.45
C LYS A 147 -3.67 0.29 12.94
N VAL A 148 -2.53 -0.31 13.30
CA VAL A 148 -2.15 -0.51 14.72
C VAL A 148 -2.14 0.81 15.50
N ARG A 149 -1.68 1.91 14.89
CA ARG A 149 -1.72 3.22 15.54
C ARG A 149 -3.14 3.76 15.69
N LEU A 150 -3.99 3.57 14.69
CA LEU A 150 -5.37 4.03 14.74
C LEU A 150 -6.13 3.33 15.87
N ASP A 151 -5.87 2.03 16.04
CA ASP A 151 -6.45 1.21 17.10
C ASP A 151 -5.92 1.67 18.48
N ALA A 152 -4.62 1.90 18.64
CA ALA A 152 -4.03 2.42 19.88
C ALA A 152 -4.56 3.83 20.27
N PHE A 153 -4.76 4.72 19.29
CA PHE A 153 -5.43 6.00 19.53
C PHE A 153 -6.87 5.81 19.98
N CYS A 154 -7.56 4.77 19.53
CA CYS A 154 -8.93 4.50 19.95
C CYS A 154 -8.97 3.99 21.39
N GLU A 155 -8.05 3.10 21.79
CA GLU A 155 -7.90 2.61 23.16
C GLU A 155 -7.54 3.73 24.15
N GLU A 156 -6.59 4.60 23.81
CA GLU A 156 -6.20 5.72 24.68
C GLU A 156 -7.37 6.68 24.95
N ASN A 157 -8.18 7.00 23.95
CA ASN A 157 -9.36 7.85 24.14
C ASN A 157 -10.45 7.17 24.99
N ILE A 158 -10.61 5.84 24.87
CA ILE A 158 -11.57 5.09 25.71
C ILE A 158 -11.13 5.15 27.17
N ILE A 159 -9.84 4.96 27.48
CA ILE A 159 -9.31 5.03 28.86
C ILE A 159 -9.46 6.43 29.45
N VAL A 160 -9.23 7.49 28.65
CA VAL A 160 -9.41 8.87 29.10
C VAL A 160 -10.89 9.20 29.33
N GLU A 161 -11.81 8.72 28.49
CA GLU A 161 -13.25 8.87 28.74
C GLU A 161 -13.69 8.10 30.00
N ASP A 162 -13.22 6.87 30.21
CA ASP A 162 -13.58 6.07 31.40
C ASP A 162 -13.01 6.69 32.69
N GLY A 163 -11.77 7.21 32.64
CA GLY A 163 -11.15 7.93 33.75
C GLY A 163 -11.83 9.28 34.05
N ALA A 164 -12.23 10.03 33.02
CA ALA A 164 -12.97 11.27 33.20
C ALA A 164 -14.39 11.03 33.74
N VAL A 165 -15.05 9.95 33.34
CA VAL A 165 -16.37 9.55 33.87
C VAL A 165 -16.26 9.10 35.33
N GLN A 166 -15.18 8.40 35.71
CA GLN A 166 -14.91 8.06 37.11
C GLN A 166 -14.64 9.30 37.98
N ASP A 167 -13.79 10.23 37.53
CA ASP A 167 -13.50 11.47 38.26
C ASP A 167 -14.75 12.35 38.43
N THR A 168 -15.64 12.38 37.43
CA THR A 168 -16.89 13.16 37.50
C THR A 168 -17.91 12.55 38.45
N ASN A 169 -17.97 11.22 38.56
CA ASN A 169 -18.84 10.53 39.51
C ASN A 169 -18.32 10.65 40.95
N GLN A 170 -17.00 10.55 41.14
CA GLN A 170 -16.38 10.67 42.47
C GLN A 170 -16.51 12.10 43.04
N LYS A 171 -16.48 13.13 42.18
CA LYS A 171 -16.73 14.53 42.57
C LYS A 171 -18.21 14.84 42.85
N ARG A 172 -19.16 14.02 42.37
CA ARG A 172 -20.59 14.14 42.72
C ARG A 172 -20.92 13.51 44.07
N GLU A 173 -20.21 12.46 44.48
CA GLU A 173 -20.44 11.82 45.79
C GLU A 173 -19.90 12.68 46.96
N ASP A 174 -18.89 13.51 46.73
CA ASP A 174 -18.30 14.40 47.75
C ASP A 174 -19.08 15.74 47.94
N CYS A 175 -20.17 15.95 47.21
CA CYS A 175 -21.09 17.11 47.34
C CYS A 175 -22.52 16.68 47.75
N GLY A 176 -22.63 15.61 48.56
CA GLY A 176 -23.86 15.28 49.29
C GLY A 176 -24.07 16.20 50.51
N PRO A 177 -25.33 16.48 50.91
CA PRO A 177 -25.71 17.73 51.53
C PRO A 177 -25.01 18.02 52.86
N GLU A 178 -24.42 19.21 52.92
CA GLU A 178 -24.09 19.94 54.13
C GLU A 178 -25.31 19.92 55.05
N LYS A 179 -25.13 19.29 56.22
CA LYS A 179 -26.15 19.17 57.25
C LYS A 179 -26.56 20.58 57.69
N THR A 180 -27.72 21.03 57.24
CA THR A 180 -28.46 22.12 57.86
C THR A 180 -28.98 21.64 59.22
N GLU A 181 -28.47 22.31 60.26
CA GLU A 181 -29.03 22.55 61.61
C GLU A 181 -29.41 21.33 62.48
#